data_AF-A0A8C0GJQ6-F1
#
_entry.id   AF-A0A8C0GJQ6-F1
#
_cell.length_a   1.000
_cell.length_b   1.000
_cell.length_c   1.000
_cell.angle_alpha   90.00
_cell.angle_beta   90.00
_cell.angle_gamma   90.00
#
_symmetry.space_group_name_H-M   'P 1'
#
loop_
_entity.id
_entity.type
_entity.pdbx_description
1 polymer ?
#
loop_
_entity_poly.entity_id
_entity_poly.type
_entity_poly.pdbx_seq_one_letter_code
_entity_poly.pdbx_strand_id
1 'polypeptide(L)'
;MAPLLGRKPFPLAKPLPPGEAGERFIIPHTQEAFRTREEYEARLERYNERIWTCKSTGSSQLTHKEAWEEEQEVAELLKEEFPTWYEKLVLEMVHHNTISLEKLVDAAWLEIMTKYAVDEECDFEVGKEKMLPVKILIVHPLEKVNEEAAEKKSDGTCDSPSIQAIQNLFFTQKGRGLIEAQPQLL
;
A
#
# COMPACT_ATOMS: atom_id res chain seq x y z
N MET A 1 12.28 -5.66 3.15
CA MET A 1 13.21 -4.86 2.30
C MET A 1 14.62 -4.93 2.87
N ALA A 2 15.66 -4.42 2.20
CA ALA A 2 17.05 -4.52 2.70
C ALA A 2 17.58 -3.14 3.15
N PRO A 3 18.29 -3.07 4.30
CA PRO A 3 18.93 -1.84 4.78
C PRO A 3 19.92 -1.23 3.79
N LEU A 4 20.14 0.07 3.91
CA LEU A 4 21.08 0.82 3.09
C LEU A 4 22.38 1.11 3.87
N LEU A 5 23.49 1.10 3.13
CA LEU A 5 24.77 1.64 3.56
C LEU A 5 25.11 2.86 2.71
N GLY A 6 25.20 4.04 3.32
CA GLY A 6 25.51 5.27 2.60
C GLY A 6 24.53 5.56 1.45
N ARG A 7 23.23 5.32 1.68
CA ARG A 7 22.13 5.45 0.72
C ARG A 7 22.12 4.45 -0.44
N LYS A 8 22.99 3.44 -0.42
CA LYS A 8 23.03 2.37 -1.44
C LYS A 8 22.68 1.02 -0.81
N PRO A 9 22.02 0.13 -1.57
CA PRO A 9 21.85 -1.25 -1.13
C PRO A 9 23.21 -1.88 -0.86
N PHE A 10 23.34 -2.58 0.26
CA PHE A 10 24.55 -3.30 0.58
C PHE A 10 24.51 -4.72 -0.01
N PRO A 11 25.55 -5.15 -0.76
CA PRO A 11 25.54 -6.46 -1.38
C PRO A 11 25.69 -7.58 -0.35
N LEU A 12 24.77 -8.55 -0.42
CA LEU A 12 24.90 -9.80 0.34
C LEU A 12 26.04 -10.67 -0.23
N ALA A 13 26.61 -11.51 0.63
CA ALA A 13 27.54 -12.55 0.23
C ALA A 13 26.91 -13.47 -0.82
N LYS A 14 27.73 -13.98 -1.74
CA LYS A 14 27.27 -14.93 -2.75
C LYS A 14 26.76 -16.20 -2.05
N PRO A 15 25.56 -16.71 -2.41
CA PRO A 15 25.05 -17.94 -1.84
C PRO A 15 26.03 -19.10 -2.03
N LEU A 16 26.25 -19.88 -0.97
CA LEU A 16 27.07 -21.09 -1.05
C LEU A 16 26.29 -22.22 -1.74
N PRO A 17 26.96 -23.10 -2.51
CA PRO A 17 26.33 -24.26 -3.13
C PRO A 17 25.53 -25.13 -2.14
N PRO A 18 24.35 -25.62 -2.54
CA PRO A 18 23.63 -26.63 -1.79
C PRO A 18 24.47 -27.90 -1.63
N GLY A 19 24.48 -28.50 -0.43
CA GLY A 19 25.15 -29.78 -0.20
C GLY A 19 26.68 -29.75 -0.05
N GLU A 20 27.31 -28.58 -0.10
CA GLU A 20 28.73 -28.45 0.27
C GLU A 20 28.94 -28.88 1.73
N ALA A 21 29.84 -29.85 1.94
CA ALA A 21 30.17 -30.43 3.24
C ALA A 21 31.05 -29.46 4.07
N GLY A 22 30.79 -29.40 5.37
CA GLY A 22 31.53 -28.54 6.30
C GLY A 22 30.62 -27.78 7.25
N GLU A 23 31.21 -27.20 8.29
CA GLU A 23 30.52 -26.25 9.16
C GLU A 23 30.19 -24.97 8.38
N ARG A 24 29.01 -24.41 8.61
CA ARG A 24 28.54 -23.17 7.97
C ARG A 24 28.16 -22.19 9.05
N PHE A 25 28.63 -20.96 8.93
CA PHE A 25 28.28 -19.87 9.83
C PHE A 25 27.22 -19.01 9.14
N ILE A 26 26.02 -18.95 9.71
CA ILE A 26 24.86 -18.30 9.08
C ILE A 26 24.44 -17.08 9.88
N ILE A 27 24.22 -15.95 9.20
CA ILE A 27 23.59 -14.78 9.79
C ILE A 27 22.07 -14.95 9.71
N PRO A 28 21.34 -14.99 10.84
CA PRO A 28 19.92 -15.36 10.81
C PRO A 28 19.00 -14.44 10.00
N HIS A 29 19.20 -13.12 10.02
CA HIS A 29 18.27 -12.19 9.36
C HIS A 29 18.58 -11.98 7.87
N THR A 30 19.85 -12.10 7.44
CA THR A 30 20.22 -12.02 6.01
C THR A 30 20.31 -13.37 5.31
N GLN A 31 20.35 -14.47 6.08
CA GLN A 31 20.58 -15.83 5.60
C GLN A 31 21.90 -16.01 4.82
N GLU A 32 22.85 -15.08 5.00
CA GLU A 32 24.19 -15.23 4.45
C GLU A 32 24.92 -16.36 5.17
N ALA A 33 25.58 -17.20 4.38
CA ALA A 33 26.37 -18.33 4.87
C ALA A 33 27.85 -18.13 4.51
N PHE A 34 28.72 -18.39 5.48
CA PHE A 34 30.17 -18.28 5.36
C PHE A 34 30.84 -19.61 5.63
N ARG A 35 31.98 -19.86 4.97
CA ARG A 35 32.76 -21.10 5.14
C ARG A 35 33.68 -21.04 6.35
N THR A 36 34.17 -19.85 6.68
CA THR A 36 35.10 -19.63 7.78
C THR A 36 34.47 -18.77 8.85
N ARG A 37 34.94 -18.96 10.09
CA ARG A 37 34.49 -18.18 11.23
C ARG A 37 34.93 -16.73 11.10
N GLU A 38 36.11 -16.48 10.55
CA GLU A 38 36.69 -15.15 10.37
C GLU A 38 35.86 -14.29 9.40
N GLU A 39 35.39 -14.86 8.28
CA GLU A 39 34.51 -14.16 7.33
C GLU A 39 33.17 -13.79 7.98
N TYR A 40 32.61 -14.70 8.78
CA TYR A 40 31.38 -14.49 9.52
C TYR A 40 31.52 -13.40 10.59
N GLU A 41 32.57 -13.47 11.40
CA GLU A 41 32.85 -12.48 12.45
C GLU A 41 33.09 -11.09 11.86
N ALA A 42 33.85 -10.98 10.76
CA ALA A 42 34.05 -9.72 10.05
C ALA A 42 32.73 -9.14 9.50
N ARG A 43 31.82 -10.00 9.00
CA ARG A 43 30.48 -9.57 8.56
C ARG A 43 29.64 -9.08 9.73
N LEU A 44 29.66 -9.80 10.86
CA LEU A 44 28.94 -9.39 12.08
C LEU A 44 29.45 -8.06 12.63
N GLU A 45 30.77 -7.87 12.69
CA GLU A 45 31.37 -6.61 13.13
C GLU A 45 30.85 -5.45 12.29
N ARG A 46 30.85 -5.60 10.97
CA ARG A 46 30.31 -4.61 10.04
C ARG A 46 28.81 -4.35 10.24
N TYR A 47 28.03 -5.40 10.55
CA TYR A 47 26.60 -5.30 10.81
C TYR A 47 26.26 -4.64 12.14
N ASN A 48 27.16 -4.73 13.12
CA ASN A 48 27.03 -4.10 14.43
C ASN A 48 27.41 -2.61 14.44
N GLU A 49 28.08 -2.10 13.40
CA GLU A 49 28.34 -0.67 13.26
C GLU A 49 27.02 0.11 13.12
N ARG A 50 26.92 1.27 13.78
CA ARG A 50 25.75 2.18 13.68
C ARG A 50 25.82 3.10 12.46
N ILE A 51 25.86 2.50 11.27
CA ILE A 51 26.04 3.19 9.99
C ILE A 51 24.93 2.87 8.98
N TRP A 52 23.97 2.06 9.38
CA TRP A 52 22.90 1.58 8.52
C TRP A 52 21.73 2.55 8.53
N THR A 53 20.97 2.52 7.44
CA THR A 53 19.78 3.33 7.26
C THR A 53 18.63 2.45 6.79
N CYS A 54 17.47 2.58 7.43
CA CYS A 54 16.23 2.01 6.93
C CYS A 54 15.88 2.69 5.59
N LYS A 55 15.76 1.90 4.54
CA LYS A 55 15.30 2.29 3.21
C LYS A 55 13.87 2.83 3.22
N SER A 56 12.99 2.25 4.03
CA SER A 56 11.57 2.64 4.06
C SER A 56 11.36 3.99 4.75
N THR A 57 11.93 4.19 5.93
CA THR A 57 11.67 5.38 6.78
C THR A 57 12.75 6.45 6.64
N GLY A 58 13.96 6.09 6.21
CA GLY A 58 15.12 6.97 6.23
C GLY A 58 15.81 7.08 7.60
N SER A 59 15.33 6.36 8.64
CA SER A 59 15.98 6.29 9.95
C SER A 59 17.43 5.83 9.81
N SER A 60 18.36 6.54 10.44
CA SER A 60 19.81 6.30 10.30
C SER A 60 20.49 6.07 11.66
N GLN A 61 21.79 5.77 11.67
CA GLN A 61 22.56 5.40 12.88
C GLN A 61 22.08 4.10 13.54
N LEU A 62 21.53 3.21 12.71
CA LEU A 62 21.07 1.88 13.11
C LEU A 62 22.18 0.85 12.88
N THR A 63 22.13 -0.25 13.62
CA THR A 63 22.78 -1.50 13.21
C THR A 63 22.04 -2.10 12.02
N HIS A 64 22.66 -3.05 11.32
CA HIS A 64 22.01 -3.73 10.20
C HIS A 64 20.74 -4.46 10.66
N LYS A 65 20.77 -5.09 11.83
CA LYS A 65 19.64 -5.87 12.35
C LYS A 65 18.46 -4.96 12.71
N GLU A 66 18.72 -3.87 13.43
CA GLU A 66 17.69 -2.87 13.77
C GLU A 66 17.02 -2.31 12.50
N ALA A 67 17.82 -1.88 11.52
CA ALA A 67 17.27 -1.39 10.26
C ALA A 67 16.45 -2.46 9.52
N TRP A 68 16.92 -3.71 9.51
CA TRP A 68 16.19 -4.82 8.88
C TRP A 68 14.86 -5.13 9.59
N GLU A 69 14.83 -5.09 10.92
CA GLU A 69 13.59 -5.28 11.71
C GLU A 69 12.59 -4.17 11.40
N GLU A 70 13.04 -2.90 11.35
CA GLU A 70 12.21 -1.76 10.98
C GLU A 70 11.65 -1.89 9.55
N GLU A 71 12.43 -2.40 8.58
CA GLU A 71 11.90 -2.70 7.23
C GLU A 71 10.75 -3.71 7.25
N GLN A 72 10.83 -4.71 8.12
CA GLN A 72 9.82 -5.76 8.19
C GLN A 72 8.55 -5.24 8.86
N GLU A 73 8.69 -4.46 9.93
CA GLU A 73 7.58 -3.80 10.60
C GLU A 73 6.83 -2.85 9.66
N VAL A 74 7.55 -2.00 8.92
CA VAL A 74 6.93 -1.08 7.95
C VAL A 74 6.26 -1.82 6.80
N ALA A 75 6.86 -2.91 6.32
CA ALA A 75 6.27 -3.71 5.25
C ALA A 75 4.97 -4.41 5.70
N GLU A 76 4.92 -4.92 6.92
CA GLU A 76 3.69 -5.53 7.46
C GLU A 76 2.63 -4.46 7.73
N LEU A 77 3.00 -3.33 8.34
CA LEU A 77 2.09 -2.21 8.59
C LEU A 77 1.46 -1.70 7.28
N LEU A 78 2.26 -1.54 6.21
CA LEU A 78 1.74 -1.15 4.90
C LEU A 78 0.72 -2.17 4.38
N LYS A 79 0.99 -3.45 4.55
CA LYS A 79 0.09 -4.52 4.08
C LYS A 79 -1.21 -4.60 4.89
N GLU A 80 -1.15 -4.30 6.19
CA GLU A 80 -2.32 -4.31 7.08
C GLU A 80 -3.19 -3.06 6.92
N GLU A 81 -2.56 -1.89 6.85
CA GLU A 81 -3.26 -0.60 6.95
C GLU A 81 -3.57 0.04 5.59
N PHE A 82 -2.85 -0.31 4.51
CA PHE A 82 -3.06 0.30 3.20
C PHE A 82 -3.86 -0.63 2.27
N PRO A 83 -5.09 -0.25 1.90
CA PRO A 83 -5.89 -1.08 1.02
C PRO A 83 -5.37 -1.10 -0.42
N THR A 84 -5.20 -2.31 -0.96
CA THR A 84 -4.57 -2.53 -2.28
C THR A 84 -5.34 -1.91 -3.45
N TRP A 85 -6.66 -1.71 -3.34
CA TRP A 85 -7.45 -1.03 -4.37
C TRP A 85 -7.02 0.42 -4.61
N TYR A 86 -6.40 1.08 -3.63
CA TYR A 86 -5.85 2.44 -3.80
C TYR A 86 -4.42 2.45 -4.35
N GLU A 87 -3.73 1.32 -4.47
CA GLU A 87 -2.32 1.27 -4.87
C GLU A 87 -2.10 1.91 -6.24
N LYS A 88 -2.88 1.51 -7.25
CA LYS A 88 -2.78 2.07 -8.60
C LYS A 88 -3.04 3.58 -8.60
N LEU A 89 -4.08 4.02 -7.90
CA LEU A 89 -4.46 5.43 -7.81
C LEU A 89 -3.34 6.29 -7.22
N VAL A 90 -2.78 5.87 -6.08
CA VAL A 90 -1.69 6.59 -5.43
C VAL A 90 -0.42 6.54 -6.29
N LEU A 91 -0.11 5.39 -6.91
CA LEU A 91 1.06 5.26 -7.79
C LEU A 91 1.00 6.20 -9.00
N GLU A 92 -0.17 6.33 -9.63
CA GLU A 92 -0.37 7.28 -10.74
C GLU A 92 -0.17 8.74 -10.30
N MET A 93 -0.57 9.10 -9.07
CA MET A 93 -0.38 10.45 -8.52
C MET A 93 1.08 10.80 -8.25
N VAL A 94 1.87 9.84 -7.75
CA VAL A 94 3.29 10.04 -7.39
C VAL A 94 4.23 9.87 -8.58
N HIS A 95 3.84 9.11 -9.59
CA HIS A 95 4.69 8.79 -10.73
C HIS A 95 5.11 10.05 -11.51
N HIS A 96 6.42 10.29 -11.57
CA HIS A 96 7.04 11.50 -12.15
C HIS A 96 6.64 12.83 -11.51
N ASN A 97 6.01 12.81 -10.33
CA ASN A 97 5.63 14.03 -9.65
C ASN A 97 6.86 14.68 -8.97
N THR A 98 6.97 16.01 -9.07
CA THR A 98 8.10 16.78 -8.51
C THR A 98 7.70 17.62 -7.30
N ILE A 99 6.44 17.52 -6.85
CA ILE A 99 5.96 18.16 -5.63
C ILE A 99 6.61 17.47 -4.42
N SER A 100 6.72 18.19 -3.28
CA SER A 100 7.24 17.61 -2.05
C SER A 100 6.41 16.40 -1.59
N LEU A 101 7.08 15.42 -0.97
CA LEU A 101 6.43 14.21 -0.48
C LEU A 101 5.23 14.50 0.43
N GLU A 102 5.37 15.44 1.36
CA GLU A 102 4.29 15.86 2.28
C GLU A 102 3.03 16.31 1.54
N LYS A 103 3.17 17.15 0.51
CA LYS A 103 2.04 17.59 -0.30
C LYS A 103 1.44 16.47 -1.16
N LEU A 104 2.25 15.49 -1.56
CA LEU A 104 1.75 14.30 -2.27
C LEU A 104 0.94 13.41 -1.34
N VAL A 105 1.37 13.25 -0.09
CA VAL A 105 0.63 12.53 0.94
C VAL A 105 -0.73 13.20 1.16
N ASP A 106 -0.77 14.52 1.33
CA ASP A 106 -2.03 15.26 1.50
C ASP A 106 -2.97 15.09 0.29
N ALA A 107 -2.42 15.17 -0.93
CA ALA A 107 -3.21 14.99 -2.14
C ALA A 107 -3.75 13.55 -2.27
N ALA A 108 -2.91 12.55 -2.02
CA ALA A 108 -3.31 11.15 -2.06
C ALA A 108 -4.38 10.83 -0.99
N TRP A 109 -4.22 11.39 0.21
CA TRP A 109 -5.22 11.28 1.28
C TRP A 109 -6.56 11.86 0.85
N LEU A 110 -6.57 13.08 0.29
CA LEU A 110 -7.79 13.70 -0.19
C LEU A 110 -8.46 12.85 -1.29
N GLU A 111 -7.67 12.31 -2.22
CA GLU A 111 -8.16 11.46 -3.30
C GLU A 111 -8.83 10.19 -2.75
N ILE A 112 -8.16 9.48 -1.83
CA ILE A 112 -8.68 8.28 -1.16
C ILE A 112 -10.00 8.57 -0.43
N MET A 113 -10.08 9.69 0.29
CA MET A 113 -11.26 10.03 1.08
C MET A 113 -12.44 10.52 0.25
N THR A 114 -12.20 11.02 -0.96
CA THR A 114 -13.23 11.69 -1.79
C THR A 114 -13.61 10.93 -3.04
N LYS A 115 -12.92 9.84 -3.40
CA LYS A 115 -13.21 9.06 -4.60
C LYS A 115 -13.25 7.58 -4.32
N TYR A 116 -14.02 6.88 -5.13
CA TYR A 116 -14.03 5.44 -5.14
C TYR A 116 -12.85 4.88 -5.92
N ALA A 117 -12.38 3.70 -5.52
CA ALA A 117 -11.44 2.89 -6.27
C ALA A 117 -12.12 1.65 -6.85
N VAL A 118 -11.61 1.18 -7.99
CA VAL A 118 -11.99 -0.14 -8.51
C VAL A 118 -11.53 -1.20 -7.51
N ASP A 119 -12.35 -2.22 -7.32
CA ASP A 119 -12.18 -3.28 -6.32
C ASP A 119 -12.36 -2.84 -4.85
N GLU A 120 -12.66 -1.57 -4.56
CA GLU A 120 -13.01 -1.13 -3.21
C GLU A 120 -14.24 -1.88 -2.72
N GLU A 121 -14.17 -2.38 -1.49
CA GLU A 121 -15.29 -3.02 -0.80
C GLU A 121 -15.98 -1.99 0.10
N CYS A 122 -17.30 -1.89 -0.04
CA CYS A 122 -18.11 -0.87 0.62
C CYS A 122 -19.44 -1.46 1.07
N ASP A 123 -19.97 -0.92 2.16
CA ASP A 123 -21.33 -1.20 2.60
C ASP A 123 -22.26 -0.05 2.19
N PHE A 124 -23.27 -0.35 1.37
CA PHE A 124 -24.29 0.62 0.97
C PHE A 124 -25.59 0.41 1.72
N GLU A 125 -26.20 1.50 2.19
CA GLU A 125 -27.52 1.46 2.78
C GLU A 125 -28.59 1.29 1.69
N VAL A 126 -29.35 0.20 1.76
CA VAL A 126 -30.45 -0.13 0.84
C VAL A 126 -31.76 -0.20 1.64
N GLY A 127 -32.58 0.84 1.51
CA GLY A 127 -33.83 0.97 2.26
C GLY A 127 -33.63 1.46 3.70
N LYS A 128 -34.51 1.09 4.62
CA LYS A 128 -34.58 1.72 5.96
C LYS A 128 -33.60 1.19 7.01
N GLU A 129 -32.79 0.17 6.71
CA GLU A 129 -31.86 -0.43 7.71
C GLU A 129 -31.00 -1.60 7.18
N LYS A 130 -30.92 -1.83 5.87
CA LYS A 130 -30.11 -2.95 5.33
C LYS A 130 -28.81 -2.40 4.74
N MET A 131 -27.69 -2.88 5.25
CA MET A 131 -26.39 -2.67 4.61
C MET A 131 -26.16 -3.79 3.60
N LEU A 132 -25.80 -3.42 2.38
CA LEU A 132 -25.43 -4.34 1.31
C LEU A 132 -23.92 -4.21 1.08
N PRO A 133 -23.12 -5.24 1.39
CA PRO A 133 -21.72 -5.28 1.00
C PRO A 133 -21.63 -5.39 -0.53
N VAL A 134 -20.86 -4.51 -1.14
CA VAL A 134 -20.62 -4.50 -2.58
C VAL A 134 -19.14 -4.32 -2.86
N LYS A 135 -18.75 -4.78 -4.04
CA LYS A 135 -17.45 -4.52 -4.62
C LYS A 135 -17.59 -3.58 -5.81
N ILE A 136 -16.81 -2.51 -5.84
CA ILE A 136 -16.86 -1.53 -6.94
C ILE A 136 -16.19 -2.12 -8.18
N LEU A 137 -16.90 -2.12 -9.30
CA LEU A 137 -16.41 -2.61 -10.60
C LEU A 137 -15.96 -1.48 -11.50
N ILE A 138 -16.74 -0.41 -11.58
CA ILE A 138 -16.48 0.73 -12.48
C ILE A 138 -16.71 2.02 -11.70
N VAL A 139 -15.74 2.93 -11.80
CA VAL A 139 -15.85 4.30 -11.32
C VAL A 139 -16.02 5.20 -12.53
N HIS A 140 -17.16 5.88 -12.62
CA HIS A 140 -17.42 6.81 -13.72
C HIS A 140 -16.71 8.14 -13.46
N PRO A 141 -16.07 8.77 -14.48
CA PRO A 141 -15.42 10.05 -14.31
C PRO A 141 -16.40 11.09 -13.75
N LEU A 142 -16.01 11.77 -12.69
CA LEU A 142 -16.72 12.96 -12.22
C LEU A 142 -16.63 14.04 -13.30
N GLU A 143 -17.77 14.52 -13.78
CA GLU A 143 -17.79 15.76 -14.57
C GLU A 143 -17.16 16.86 -13.72
N LYS A 144 -16.14 17.54 -14.28
CA LYS A 144 -15.54 18.71 -13.62
C LYS A 144 -16.59 19.81 -13.60
N VAL A 145 -17.31 19.94 -12.49
CA VAL A 145 -18.18 21.09 -12.28
C VAL A 145 -17.27 22.31 -12.16
N ASN A 146 -17.27 23.15 -13.20
CA ASN A 146 -16.64 24.46 -13.16
C ASN A 146 -17.33 25.27 -12.03
N GLU A 147 -16.56 25.76 -11.07
CA GLU A 147 -17.03 26.29 -9.75
C GLU A 147 -17.92 27.56 -9.80
N GLU A 148 -18.57 27.90 -10.91
CA GLU A 148 -19.35 29.14 -11.02
C GLU A 148 -20.88 28.99 -10.94
N ALA A 149 -21.44 27.80 -10.68
CA ALA A 149 -22.89 27.69 -10.53
C ALA A 149 -23.34 26.56 -9.59
N ALA A 150 -23.41 26.82 -8.29
CA ALA A 150 -24.10 25.93 -7.35
C ALA A 150 -24.92 26.69 -6.29
N GLU A 151 -25.89 27.50 -6.75
CA GLU A 151 -27.12 27.69 -5.99
C GLU A 151 -28.29 27.06 -6.76
N LYS A 152 -28.72 25.85 -6.36
CA LYS A 152 -30.11 25.50 -5.98
C LYS A 152 -30.34 23.99 -5.90
N LYS A 153 -30.95 23.63 -4.76
CA LYS A 153 -31.61 22.40 -4.29
C LYS A 153 -32.15 21.43 -5.36
N SER A 154 -32.11 20.12 -5.09
CA SER A 154 -33.30 19.31 -4.74
C SER A 154 -32.96 17.83 -4.47
N ASP A 155 -33.92 17.15 -3.83
CA ASP A 155 -33.92 15.81 -3.21
C ASP A 155 -33.14 14.68 -3.90
N GLY A 156 -32.40 13.92 -3.09
CA GLY A 156 -31.89 12.61 -3.47
C GLY A 156 -33.00 11.56 -3.35
N THR A 157 -33.66 11.26 -4.48
CA THR A 157 -34.46 10.03 -4.64
C THR A 157 -33.52 8.88 -4.96
N CYS A 158 -33.48 7.87 -4.09
CA CYS A 158 -32.82 6.60 -4.36
C CYS A 158 -33.75 5.70 -5.20
N ASP A 159 -33.60 5.73 -6.51
CA ASP A 159 -34.33 4.80 -7.38
C ASP A 159 -33.74 3.39 -7.22
N SER A 160 -34.52 2.48 -6.64
CA SER A 160 -34.20 1.05 -6.55
C SER A 160 -34.77 0.31 -7.75
N PRO A 161 -33.97 -0.34 -8.62
CA PRO A 161 -34.49 -1.27 -9.62
C PRO A 161 -34.63 -2.70 -9.06
N SER A 162 -35.62 -3.38 -9.61
CA SER A 162 -36.16 -4.70 -9.28
C SER A 162 -35.18 -5.87 -9.48
N ILE A 163 -35.32 -6.88 -8.61
CA ILE A 163 -34.59 -8.15 -8.58
C ILE A 163 -34.89 -8.98 -9.84
N GLN A 164 -33.87 -9.32 -10.64
CA GLN A 164 -33.60 -10.62 -11.27
C GLN A 164 -32.41 -10.52 -12.25
N ALA A 165 -31.48 -11.49 -12.19
CA ALA A 165 -30.12 -11.49 -12.74
C ALA A 165 -29.09 -10.71 -11.89
N ILE A 166 -27.83 -11.15 -11.85
CA ILE A 166 -26.71 -10.44 -11.21
C ILE A 166 -26.51 -9.15 -12.01
N GLN A 167 -27.35 -8.16 -11.77
CA GLN A 167 -27.21 -6.83 -12.33
C GLN A 167 -26.29 -6.04 -11.42
N ASN A 168 -25.26 -5.45 -12.02
CA ASN A 168 -24.48 -4.42 -11.36
C ASN A 168 -25.44 -3.32 -10.89
N LEU A 169 -25.29 -2.91 -9.64
CA LEU A 169 -26.05 -1.81 -9.08
C LEU A 169 -25.31 -0.52 -9.37
N PHE A 170 -26.04 0.49 -9.85
CA PHE A 170 -25.53 1.84 -9.96
C PHE A 170 -25.71 2.55 -8.62
N PHE A 171 -24.62 3.01 -8.03
CA PHE A 171 -24.66 3.82 -6.82
C PHE A 171 -24.14 5.22 -7.09
N THR A 172 -24.76 6.20 -6.48
CA THR A 172 -24.28 7.59 -6.44
C THR A 172 -24.20 8.01 -4.98
N GLN A 173 -23.01 8.39 -4.53
CA GLN A 173 -22.82 9.01 -3.21
C GLN A 173 -22.40 10.46 -3.41
N LYS A 174 -23.07 11.37 -2.70
CA LYS A 174 -22.83 12.81 -2.80
C LYS A 174 -21.35 13.11 -2.53
N GLY A 175 -20.64 13.58 -3.56
CA GLY A 175 -19.23 13.95 -3.47
C GLY A 175 -18.22 12.88 -3.93
N ARG A 176 -18.60 11.59 -4.06
CA ARG A 176 -17.69 10.51 -4.53
C ARG A 176 -17.98 9.99 -5.94
N GLY A 177 -19.10 10.39 -6.55
CA GLY A 177 -19.43 10.11 -7.95
C GLY A 177 -20.33 8.91 -8.17
N LEU A 178 -20.54 8.60 -9.45
CA LEU A 178 -21.33 7.46 -9.92
C LEU A 178 -20.43 6.24 -10.07
N ILE A 179 -20.88 5.10 -9.55
CA ILE A 179 -20.18 3.83 -9.64
C ILE A 179 -21.12 2.72 -10.08
N GLU A 180 -20.54 1.66 -10.65
CA GLU A 180 -21.18 0.36 -10.79
C GLU A 180 -20.55 -0.60 -9.80
N ALA A 181 -21.37 -1.26 -8.98
CA ALA A 181 -20.90 -2.19 -7.97
C ALA A 181 -21.65 -3.52 -8.04
N GLN A 182 -20.94 -4.58 -7.72
CA GLN A 182 -21.48 -5.94 -7.65
C GLN A 182 -21.79 -6.29 -6.18
N PRO A 183 -23.02 -6.69 -5.86
CA PRO A 183 -23.34 -7.24 -4.54
C PRO A 183 -22.46 -8.45 -4.23
N GLN A 184 -21.86 -8.48 -3.04
CA GLN A 184 -21.24 -9.70 -2.53
C GLN A 184 -22.34 -10.58 -1.93
N LEU A 185 -22.50 -11.80 -2.47
CA LEU A 185 -23.41 -12.78 -1.90
C LEU A 185 -22.82 -13.25 -0.57
N LEU A 186 -23.60 -13.12 0.52
CA LEU A 186 -23.30 -13.72 1.83
C LEU A 186 -23.24 -15.26 1.74
#